data_AF-A0A498H8X2-F1
#
_entry.id   AF-A0A498H8X2-F1
#
_cell.length_a   1.000
_cell.length_b   1.000
_cell.length_c   1.000
_cell.angle_alpha   90.00
_cell.angle_beta   90.00
_cell.angle_gamma   90.00
#
_symmetry.space_group_name_H-M   'P 1'
#
loop_
_entity.id
_entity.type
_entity.pdbx_description
1 polymer ?
#
loop_
_entity_poly.entity_id
_entity_poly.type
_entity_poly.pdbx_seq_one_letter_code
_entity_poly.pdbx_strand_id
1 'polypeptide(L)' 'MIVERLYGDWEITESSHPYTKQDANTIEFKVEVPAKGDVEVTYTSLYNY' A
#
# COMPACT_ATOMS: atom_id res chain seq x y z
N MET A 1 3.75 7.54 -6.88
CA MET A 1 2.97 7.27 -5.66
C MET A 1 1.71 6.51 -6.04
N ILE A 2 1.36 5.49 -5.27
CA ILE A 2 0.16 4.67 -5.47
C ILE A 2 -0.72 4.85 -4.23
N VAL A 3 -2.00 5.18 -4.43
CA VAL A 3 -2.95 5.37 -3.32
C VAL A 3 -4.01 4.30 -3.42
N GLU A 4 -4.22 3.58 -2.34
CA GLU A 4 -5.22 2.54 -2.26
C GLU A 4 -6.12 2.71 -1.04
N ARG A 5 -7.37 2.28 -1.18
CA ARG A 5 -8.38 2.39 -0.15
C ARG A 5 -8.70 1.02 0.42
N LEU A 6 -8.48 0.87 1.71
CA LEU A 6 -8.74 -0.34 2.46
C LEU A 6 -9.87 -0.03 3.45
N TYR A 7 -10.98 -0.77 3.39
CA TYR A 7 -12.16 -0.50 4.22
C TYR A 7 -12.21 -1.46 5.41
N GLY A 8 -12.68 -0.98 6.57
CA GLY A 8 -12.72 -1.76 7.82
C GLY A 8 -11.41 -1.71 8.61
N ASP A 9 -11.25 -2.64 9.55
CA ASP A 9 -10.03 -2.80 10.35
C ASP A 9 -9.01 -3.65 9.57
N TRP A 10 -7.98 -2.99 9.05
CA TRP A 10 -6.90 -3.62 8.32
C TRP A 10 -5.53 -3.26 8.90
N GLU A 11 -4.62 -4.20 8.80
CA GLU A 11 -3.22 -4.04 9.13
C GLU A 11 -2.36 -4.63 8.01
N ILE A 12 -1.33 -3.90 7.61
CA ILE A 12 -0.37 -4.40 6.62
C ILE A 12 0.72 -5.14 7.38
N THR A 13 0.74 -6.45 7.21
CA THR A 13 1.72 -7.32 7.87
C THR A 13 3.01 -7.43 7.06
N GLU A 14 2.90 -7.32 5.74
CA GLU A 14 4.03 -7.40 4.83
C GLU A 14 3.86 -6.42 3.68
N SER A 15 4.94 -5.72 3.32
CA SER A 15 4.95 -4.80 2.20
C SER A 15 6.29 -4.84 1.50
N SER A 16 6.27 -5.04 0.18
CA SER A 16 7.48 -5.00 -0.65
C SER A 16 8.07 -3.59 -0.73
N HIS A 17 7.23 -2.56 -0.60
CA HIS A 17 7.61 -1.15 -0.72
C HIS A 17 7.22 -0.35 0.52
N PRO A 18 7.95 0.74 0.82
CA PRO A 18 7.57 1.62 1.91
C PRO A 18 6.21 2.24 1.66
N TYR A 19 5.34 2.13 2.66
CA TYR A 19 4.00 2.70 2.62
C TYR A 19 3.79 3.68 3.78
N THR A 20 2.78 4.51 3.66
CA THR A 20 2.33 5.45 4.68
C THR A 20 0.83 5.28 4.82
N LYS A 21 0.37 4.96 6.03
CA LYS A 21 -1.05 4.99 6.36
C LYS A 21 -1.45 6.44 6.51
N GLN A 22 -2.14 6.98 5.51
CA GLN A 22 -2.64 8.36 5.54
C GLN A 22 -3.81 8.46 6.51
N ASP A 23 -4.75 7.52 6.43
CA ASP A 23 -5.97 7.50 7.24
C ASP A 23 -6.40 6.07 7.58
N ALA A 24 -7.47 5.95 8.39
CA ALA A 24 -8.07 4.66 8.74
C ALA A 24 -8.46 3.81 7.51
N ASN A 25 -8.69 4.45 6.36
CA ASN A 25 -9.11 3.76 5.13
C ASN A 25 -8.23 4.05 3.92
N THR A 26 -7.04 4.62 4.12
CA THR A 26 -6.19 5.02 3.01
C THR A 26 -4.74 4.71 3.30
N ILE A 27 -4.13 3.99 2.37
CA ILE A 27 -2.72 3.65 2.35
C ILE A 27 -2.07 4.24 1.09
N GLU A 28 -0.90 4.82 1.25
CA GLU A 28 -0.11 5.37 0.17
C GLU A 28 1.24 4.64 0.08
N PHE A 29 1.54 4.06 -1.07
CA PHE A 29 2.83 3.44 -1.35
C PHE A 29 3.75 4.43 -2.07
N LYS A 30 4.92 4.66 -1.48
CA LYS A 30 5.97 5.47 -2.08
C LYS A 30 6.76 4.61 -3.05
N VAL A 31 6.39 4.74 -4.31
CA VAL A 31 7.03 4.03 -5.41
C VAL A 31 7.53 5.02 -6.45
N GLU A 32 8.82 4.89 -6.74
CA GLU A 32 9.51 5.64 -7.79
C GLU A 32 9.50 4.79 -9.05
N VAL A 33 8.62 5.13 -9.98
CA VAL A 33 8.54 4.47 -11.28
C VAL A 33 9.50 5.19 -12.23
N PRO A 34 10.57 4.54 -12.73
CA PRO A 34 11.43 5.16 -13.73
C PRO A 34 10.65 5.38 -15.03
N ALA A 35 11.01 6.41 -15.80
CA ALA A 35 10.24 6.89 -16.96
C ALA A 35 9.94 5.86 -18.08
N LYS A 36 10.53 4.65 -18.01
CA LYS A 36 10.29 3.51 -18.92
C LYS A 36 10.31 2.14 -18.22
N GLY A 37 10.12 2.08 -16.90
CA GLY A 37 10.04 0.81 -16.18
C GLY A 37 8.67 0.59 -15.59
N ASP A 38 8.34 -0.67 -15.36
CA ASP A 38 7.27 -1.10 -14.49
C ASP A 38 7.77 -1.19 -13.04
N VAL A 39 6.88 -1.01 -12.08
CA VAL A 39 7.14 -1.33 -10.68
C VAL A 39 5.97 -2.13 -10.15
N GLU A 40 6.27 -3.34 -9.70
CA GLU A 40 5.31 -4.20 -9.05
C GLU A 40 5.32 -3.96 -7.54
N VAL A 41 4.14 -3.70 -6.97
CA VAL A 41 3.97 -3.50 -5.52
C VAL A 41 3.14 -4.64 -4.97
N THR A 42 3.80 -5.48 -4.19
CA THR A 42 3.15 -6.58 -3.48
C THR A 42 3.04 -6.23 -2.01
N TYR A 43 1.85 -6.37 -1.45
CA TYR A 43 1.61 -6.17 -0.02
C TYR A 43 0.57 -7.19 0.47
N THR A 44 0.61 -7.47 1.77
CA THR A 44 -0.33 -8.36 2.45
C THR A 44 -1.09 -7.56 3.50
N SER A 45 -2.41 -7.41 3.28
CA SER A 45 -3.33 -6.81 4.25
C SER A 45 -4.10 -7.89 5.00
N LEU A 46 -4.02 -7.86 6.32
CA LEU A 46 -4.86 -8.66 7.20
C LEU A 46 -6.09 -7.85 7.57
N TYR A 47 -7.27 -8.37 7.24
CA TYR A 47 -8.54 -7.78 7.62
C TYR A 47 -9.06 -8.47 8.88
N ASN A 48 -9.25 -7.69 9.95
CA ASN A 48 -9.90 -8.16 11.16
C ASN A 48 -11.41 -7.90 11.01
N TYR A 49 -12.19 -8.97 11.01
CA TYR A 49 -13.66 -8.96 10.96
C TYR A 49 -14.25 -9.30 12.32
#